data_AF-A0A286U494-F1
#
_entry.id   AF-A0A286U494-F1
#
_cell.length_a   1.000
_cell.length_b   1.000
_cell.length_c   1.000
_cell.angle_alpha   90.00
_cell.angle_beta   90.00
_cell.angle_gamma   90.00
#
_symmetry.space_group_name_H-M   'P 1'
#
loop_
_entity.id
_entity.type
_entity.pdbx_description
1 polymer ?
#
loop_
_entity_poly.entity_id
_entity_poly.type
_entity_poly.pdbx_seq_one_letter_code
_entity_poly.pdbx_strand_id
1 'polypeptide(L)'
;MEQIRVKDEELQILKSGIVLKKKLLSVKERNYLKRLKAFESKHKMKSEAFYDKFNTGKLGDDEEWFDWLFVYEAYNKIIEQKKIIDGLSL
;
A
#
# COMPACT_ATOMS: atom_id res chain seq x y z
N MET A 1 22.19 -12.30 -13.41
CA MET A 1 20.72 -12.41 -13.31
C MET A 1 20.33 -13.76 -13.87
N GLU A 2 19.64 -14.57 -13.07
CA GLU A 2 19.12 -15.86 -13.52
C GLU A 2 17.87 -15.60 -14.37
N GLN A 3 17.82 -16.16 -15.59
CA GLN A 3 16.69 -15.97 -16.50
C GLN A 3 15.84 -17.23 -16.53
N ILE A 4 14.54 -17.07 -16.28
CA ILE A 4 13.56 -18.16 -16.42
C ILE A 4 12.98 -18.10 -17.83
N ARG A 5 13.07 -19.20 -18.58
CA ARG A 5 12.38 -19.34 -19.86
C ARG A 5 10.91 -19.66 -19.62
N VAL A 6 10.03 -18.90 -20.25
CA VAL A 6 8.57 -19.02 -20.13
C VAL A 6 8.00 -19.19 -21.53
N LYS A 7 7.10 -20.15 -21.74
CA LYS A 7 6.38 -20.36 -23.00
C LYS A 7 5.30 -19.30 -23.18
N ASP A 8 4.82 -19.10 -24.41
CA ASP A 8 3.81 -18.08 -24.71
C ASP A 8 2.49 -18.28 -23.92
N GLU A 9 2.04 -19.53 -23.78
CA GLU A 9 0.83 -19.87 -23.00
C GLU A 9 0.99 -19.51 -21.51
N GLU A 10 2.17 -19.78 -20.94
CA GLU A 10 2.52 -19.44 -19.56
C GLU A 10 2.61 -17.92 -19.38
N LEU A 11 3.11 -17.20 -20.39
CA LEU A 11 3.18 -15.73 -20.39
C LEU A 11 1.78 -15.09 -20.36
N GLN A 12 0.81 -15.64 -21.09
CA GLN A 12 -0.57 -15.15 -21.05
C GLN A 12 -1.21 -15.33 -19.66
N ILE A 13 -0.93 -16.45 -18.99
CA ILE A 13 -1.39 -16.70 -17.62
C ILE A 13 -0.75 -15.68 -16.66
N LEU A 14 0.55 -15.41 -16.79
CA LEU A 14 1.25 -14.42 -15.96
C LEU A 14 0.68 -13.01 -16.18
N LYS A 15 0.45 -12.59 -17.43
CA LYS A 15 -0.18 -11.30 -17.76
C LYS A 15 -1.54 -11.15 -17.10
N SER A 16 -2.37 -12.20 -17.19
CA SER A 16 -3.70 -12.23 -16.57
C SER A 16 -3.64 -12.13 -15.05
N GLY A 17 -2.69 -12.84 -14.42
CA GLY A 17 -2.42 -12.75 -12.99
C GLY A 17 -1.99 -11.36 -12.54
N ILE A 18 -1.15 -10.68 -13.33
CA ILE A 18 -0.72 -9.30 -13.06
C ILE A 18 -1.89 -8.33 -13.15
N VAL A 19 -2.75 -8.44 -14.17
CA VAL A 19 -3.95 -7.61 -14.30
C VAL A 19 -4.88 -7.80 -13.09
N LEU A 20 -5.10 -9.04 -12.66
CA LEU A 20 -5.88 -9.34 -11.47
C LEU A 20 -5.25 -8.71 -10.21
N LYS A 21 -3.94 -8.87 -10.03
CA LYS A 21 -3.21 -8.27 -8.91
C LYS A 21 -3.30 -6.74 -8.92
N LYS A 22 -3.16 -6.08 -10.08
CA LYS A 22 -3.37 -4.62 -10.23
C LYS A 22 -4.75 -4.21 -9.73
N LYS A 23 -5.80 -4.90 -10.17
CA LYS A 23 -7.18 -4.62 -9.75
C LYS A 23 -7.36 -4.79 -8.24
N LEU A 24 -6.82 -5.85 -7.66
CA LEU A 24 -6.87 -6.10 -6.22
C LEU A 24 -6.16 -5.01 -5.42
N LEU A 25 -4.95 -4.60 -5.84
CA LEU A 25 -4.20 -3.54 -5.18
C LEU A 25 -4.94 -2.21 -5.24
N SER A 26 -5.55 -1.85 -6.37
CA SER A 26 -6.34 -0.61 -6.50
C SER A 26 -7.62 -0.62 -5.65
N VAL A 27 -8.23 -1.78 -5.38
CA VAL A 27 -9.33 -1.87 -4.40
C VAL A 27 -8.82 -1.66 -2.98
N LYS A 28 -7.72 -2.33 -2.61
CA LYS A 28 -7.12 -2.20 -1.27
C LYS A 28 -6.63 -0.78 -0.99
N GLU A 29 -5.92 -0.17 -1.94
CA GLU A 29 -5.44 1.21 -1.87
C GLU A 29 -6.57 2.18 -1.54
N ARG A 30 -7.69 2.12 -2.28
CA ARG A 30 -8.85 2.99 -2.03
C ARG A 30 -9.43 2.80 -0.63
N ASN A 31 -9.45 1.57 -0.12
CA ASN A 31 -9.95 1.28 1.23
C ASN A 31 -9.04 1.90 2.30
N TYR A 32 -7.74 1.63 2.24
CA TYR A 32 -6.78 2.17 3.20
C TYR A 32 -6.65 3.69 3.11
N LEU A 33 -6.67 4.26 1.90
CA LEU A 33 -6.68 5.72 1.72
C LEU A 33 -7.91 6.37 2.35
N LYS A 34 -9.08 5.74 2.23
CA LYS A 34 -10.31 6.24 2.89
C LYS A 34 -10.16 6.24 4.41
N ARG A 35 -9.56 5.18 4.98
CA ARG A 35 -9.28 5.08 6.42
C ARG A 35 -8.28 6.14 6.88
N LEU A 36 -7.20 6.36 6.14
CA LEU A 36 -6.24 7.45 6.43
C LEU A 36 -6.93 8.81 6.44
N LYS A 37 -7.72 9.13 5.40
CA LYS A 37 -8.46 10.40 5.35
C LYS A 37 -9.44 10.59 6.51
N ALA A 38 -10.00 9.51 7.04
CA ALA A 38 -10.86 9.57 8.22
C ALA A 38 -10.06 9.96 9.48
N PHE A 39 -8.89 9.37 9.68
CA PHE A 39 -7.98 9.78 10.76
C PHE A 39 -7.51 11.23 10.59
N GLU A 40 -7.13 11.61 9.38
CA GLU A 40 -6.68 12.98 9.08
C GLU A 40 -7.76 14.01 9.39
N SER A 41 -9.01 13.68 9.08
CA SER A 41 -10.16 14.54 9.35
C SER A 41 -10.51 14.58 10.84
N LYS A 42 -10.46 13.43 11.54
CA LYS A 42 -10.77 13.31 12.98
C LYS A 42 -9.80 14.14 13.82
N HIS A 43 -8.52 14.10 13.50
CA HIS A 43 -7.46 14.75 14.28
C HIS A 43 -6.94 16.04 13.66
N LYS A 44 -7.46 16.44 12.50
CA LYS A 44 -7.01 17.61 11.72
C LYS A 44 -5.49 17.62 11.49
N MET A 45 -4.94 16.45 11.20
CA MET A 45 -3.50 16.23 11.05
C MET A 45 -3.23 15.37 9.82
N LYS A 46 -2.27 15.75 8.98
CA LYS A 46 -1.89 14.94 7.81
C LYS A 46 -1.11 13.69 8.20
N SER A 47 -1.20 12.64 7.41
CA SER A 47 -0.51 11.37 7.65
C SER A 47 1.01 11.51 7.83
N GLU A 48 1.68 12.45 7.13
CA GLU A 48 3.12 12.69 7.32
C GLU A 48 3.41 13.27 8.71
N ALA A 49 2.61 14.24 9.16
CA ALA A 49 2.76 14.82 10.48
C ALA A 49 2.44 13.83 11.61
N PHE A 50 1.51 12.90 11.37
CA PHE A 50 1.25 11.79 12.28
C PHE A 50 2.46 10.88 12.42
N TYR A 51 3.05 10.47 11.29
CA TYR A 51 4.21 9.59 11.27
C TYR A 51 5.37 10.17 12.07
N ASP A 52 5.66 11.46 11.88
CA ASP A 52 6.72 12.16 12.61
C ASP A 52 6.43 12.24 14.13
N LYS A 53 5.18 12.53 14.51
CA LYS A 53 4.80 12.60 15.93
C LYS A 53 4.78 11.23 16.60
N PHE A 54 4.37 10.18 15.89
CA PHE A 54 4.42 8.81 16.39
C PHE A 54 5.87 8.40 16.67
N ASN A 55 6.77 8.58 15.69
CA ASN A 55 8.18 8.21 15.81
C ASN A 55 8.95 9.02 16.85
N THR A 56 8.51 10.25 17.14
CA THR A 56 9.10 11.07 18.22
C THR A 56 8.47 10.83 19.59
N GLY A 57 7.55 9.87 19.71
CA GLY A 57 6.86 9.53 20.96
C GLY A 57 5.87 10.60 21.45
N LYS A 58 5.53 11.57 20.60
CA LYS A 58 4.67 12.72 20.97
C LYS A 58 3.18 12.41 20.94
N LEU A 59 2.79 11.28 20.35
CA LEU A 59 1.39 10.82 20.35
C LEU A 59 1.03 10.03 21.62
N GLY A 60 2.02 9.52 22.36
CA GLY A 60 1.77 8.63 23.49
C GLY A 60 1.45 7.20 23.03
N ASP A 61 0.70 6.47 23.84
CA ASP A 61 0.46 5.03 23.72
C ASP A 61 -1.03 4.66 23.54
N ASP A 62 -1.88 5.62 23.16
CA ASP A 62 -3.28 5.30 22.85
C ASP A 62 -3.37 4.29 21.69
N GLU A 63 -4.26 3.31 21.83
CA GLU A 63 -4.52 2.25 20.85
C GLU A 63 -4.79 2.81 19.44
N GLU A 64 -5.46 3.96 19.36
CA GLU A 64 -5.79 4.62 18.10
C GLU A 64 -4.56 4.96 17.24
N TRP A 65 -3.41 5.24 17.86
CA TRP A 65 -2.19 5.54 17.12
C TRP A 65 -1.59 4.31 16.45
N PHE A 66 -1.73 3.14 17.08
CA PHE A 66 -1.33 1.87 16.49
C PHE A 66 -2.27 1.48 15.33
N ASP A 67 -3.57 1.71 15.48
CA ASP A 67 -4.53 1.52 14.40
C ASP A 67 -4.21 2.40 13.18
N TRP A 68 -3.90 3.68 13.42
CA TRP A 68 -3.47 4.59 12.36
C TRP A 68 -2.18 4.10 11.70
N LEU A 69 -1.16 3.72 12.49
CA LEU A 69 0.13 3.24 11.98
C LEU A 69 -0.06 2.02 11.08
N PHE A 70 -0.84 1.04 11.54
CA PHE A 70 -1.17 -0.15 10.75
C PHE A 70 -1.77 0.21 9.38
N VAL A 71 -2.72 1.15 9.36
CA VAL A 71 -3.36 1.62 8.13
C VAL A 71 -2.35 2.32 7.21
N TYR A 72 -1.48 3.17 7.78
CA TYR A 72 -0.46 3.91 7.05
C TYR A 72 0.57 2.98 6.40
N GLU A 73 1.12 2.02 7.16
CA GLU A 73 2.06 1.04 6.65
C GLU A 73 1.44 0.12 5.60
N ALA A 74 0.20 -0.33 5.82
CA ALA A 74 -0.53 -1.14 4.85
C ALA A 74 -0.73 -0.38 3.53
N TYR A 75 -1.07 0.91 3.59
CA TYR A 75 -1.19 1.77 2.42
C TYR A 75 0.15 1.89 1.68
N ASN A 76 1.24 2.23 2.38
CA ASN A 76 2.56 2.37 1.77
C ASN A 76 3.05 1.08 1.10
N LYS A 77 2.86 -0.07 1.75
CA LYS A 77 3.18 -1.39 1.18
C LYS A 77 2.39 -1.71 -0.10
N ILE A 78 1.16 -1.20 -0.21
CA ILE A 78 0.37 -1.32 -1.44
C ILE A 78 0.94 -0.44 -2.54
N ILE A 79 1.30 0.81 -2.22
CA ILE A 79 1.92 1.74 -3.18
C ILE A 79 3.25 1.18 -3.70
N GLU A 80 4.08 0.59 -2.85
CA GLU A 80 5.33 -0.08 -3.26
C GLU A 80 5.06 -1.25 -4.21
N GLN A 81 4.10 -2.12 -3.88
CA GLN A 81 3.71 -3.22 -4.77
C GLN A 81 3.18 -2.71 -6.12
N LYS A 82 2.43 -1.61 -6.13
CA LYS A 82 1.94 -0.99 -7.38
C LYS A 82 3.10 -0.47 -8.22
N LYS A 83 4.08 0.23 -7.63
CA LYS A 83 5.29 0.69 -8.32
C LYS A 83 6.03 -0.45 -9.02
N ILE A 84 6.21 -1.58 -8.32
CA ILE A 84 6.85 -2.77 -8.90
C ILE A 84 6.06 -3.25 -10.11
N ILE A 85 4.75 -3.42 -9.95
CA ILE A 85 3.87 -3.98 -10.97
C ILE A 85 3.68 -3.05 -12.18
N ASP A 86 3.71 -1.73 -11.98
CA ASP A 86 3.63 -0.74 -13.06
C ASP A 86 4.97 -0.58 -13.78
N GLY A 87 6.09 -0.90 -13.12
CA GLY A 87 7.42 -0.98 -13.73
C GLY A 87 7.69 -2.26 -14.51
N LEU A 88 6.78 -3.24 -14.50
CA LEU A 88 6.92 -4.46 -15.29
C LEU A 88 6.66 -4.17 -16.78
N SER A 89 7.67 -4.36 -17.62
CA SER A 89 7.52 -4.42 -19.08
C SER A 89 7.30 -5.88 -19.50
N LEU A 90 6.03 -6.32 -19.55
CA LEU A 90 5.63 -7.68 -19.94
C LEU A 90 4.69 -7.69 -21.14
#